data_AF-A0A956U3N0-F1
#
_entry.id   AF-A0A956U3N0-F1
#
_cell.length_a   1.000
_cell.length_b   1.000
_cell.length_c   1.000
_cell.angle_alpha   90.00
_cell.angle_beta   90.00
_cell.angle_gamma   90.00
#
_symmetry.space_group_name_H-M   'P 1'
#
loop_
_entity.id
_entity.type
_entity.pdbx_description
1 polymer ?
#
loop_
_entity_poly.entity_id
_entity_poly.type
_entity_poly.pdbx_seq_one_letter_code
_entity_poly.pdbx_strand_id
1 'polypeptide(L)'
;MKTIKLSYLSARLFRMLFLLSVFFLITSNNVYSKPEPTQLTTPQKEISIDFVKEAGCPIITTDSTTRAILDLDPFGAPKDARIYISFKNNSERPVAAVKFRLRYVNARGEDLGTFHAAQAVILGPGAEARGKWKGNRIHPDTSALKLRVLQVRYSDGAQWNSVKAEALK
;
A
#
# COMPACT_ATOMS: atom_id res chain seq x y z
N MET A 1 37.95 79.33 -10.41
CA MET A 1 37.54 77.93 -10.13
C MET A 1 36.39 77.56 -11.05
N LYS A 2 36.51 76.43 -11.74
CA LYS A 2 35.72 76.05 -12.93
C LYS A 2 34.38 75.39 -12.55
N THR A 3 33.30 75.90 -13.14
CA THR A 3 31.98 75.26 -13.33
C THR A 3 32.05 74.17 -14.39
N ILE A 4 31.40 73.01 -14.15
CA ILE A 4 31.11 72.02 -15.20
C ILE A 4 29.61 71.67 -15.17
N LYS A 5 29.04 71.70 -16.38
CA LYS A 5 27.63 71.61 -16.74
C LYS A 5 27.11 70.17 -16.75
N LEU A 6 25.84 70.02 -16.35
CA LEU A 6 24.95 68.91 -16.69
C LEU A 6 24.64 68.90 -18.20
N SER A 7 24.88 67.76 -18.84
CA SER A 7 24.07 67.23 -19.95
C SER A 7 24.57 65.82 -20.28
N TYR A 8 23.73 64.97 -20.90
CA TYR A 8 24.03 63.61 -21.40
C TYR A 8 23.68 62.38 -20.54
N LEU A 9 22.57 62.41 -19.79
CA LEU A 9 21.98 61.15 -19.29
C LEU A 9 20.49 60.95 -19.68
N SER A 10 20.11 61.39 -20.88
CA SER A 10 18.72 61.32 -21.37
C SER A 10 18.58 60.63 -22.74
N ALA A 11 19.33 59.54 -22.99
CA ALA A 11 19.22 58.83 -24.28
C ALA A 11 19.47 57.31 -24.26
N ARG A 12 19.74 56.69 -23.10
CA ARG A 12 20.04 55.24 -23.04
C ARG A 12 19.00 54.36 -22.35
N LEU A 13 18.06 54.92 -21.57
CA LEU A 13 17.03 54.12 -20.92
C LEU A 13 15.77 53.85 -21.74
N PHE A 14 15.57 54.54 -22.87
CA PHE A 14 14.32 54.41 -23.65
C PHE A 14 14.40 53.42 -24.82
N ARG A 15 15.58 52.88 -25.15
CA ARG A 15 15.78 51.94 -26.27
C ARG A 15 15.77 50.46 -25.87
N MET A 16 15.79 50.14 -24.58
CA MET A 16 15.86 48.75 -24.11
C MET A 16 14.48 48.14 -23.78
N LEU A 17 13.40 48.92 -23.88
CA LEU A 17 12.03 48.43 -23.61
C LEU A 17 11.22 48.07 -24.87
N PHE A 18 11.75 48.25 -26.09
CA PHE A 18 10.98 48.06 -27.32
C PHE A 18 11.37 46.83 -28.17
N LEU A 19 12.18 45.93 -27.62
CA LEU A 19 12.61 44.68 -28.29
C LEU A 19 12.18 43.40 -27.54
N LEU A 20 11.25 43.50 -26.58
CA LEU A 20 10.74 42.35 -25.83
C LEU A 20 9.25 42.05 -26.04
N SER A 21 8.56 42.76 -26.95
CA SER A 21 7.10 42.64 -27.14
C SER A 21 6.66 41.92 -28.43
N VAL A 22 7.59 41.38 -29.22
CA VAL A 22 7.26 40.70 -30.50
C VAL A 22 7.82 39.26 -30.57
N PHE A 23 7.98 38.61 -29.43
CA PHE A 23 8.30 37.16 -29.34
C PHE A 23 7.27 36.39 -28.51
N PHE A 24 6.07 36.95 -28.35
CA PHE A 24 4.97 36.34 -27.60
C PHE A 24 3.74 36.12 -28.47
N LEU A 25 3.94 35.68 -29.70
CA LEU A 25 2.85 35.14 -30.50
C LEU A 25 3.35 33.94 -31.29
N ILE A 26 2.62 32.83 -31.11
CA ILE A 26 2.69 31.58 -31.86
C ILE A 26 3.71 30.56 -31.31
N THR A 27 3.43 30.04 -30.10
CA THR A 27 3.56 28.59 -29.89
C THR A 27 2.15 28.02 -29.80
N SER A 28 1.64 27.58 -30.94
CA SER A 28 0.46 26.72 -31.03
C SER A 28 0.76 25.44 -30.25
N ASN A 29 0.20 25.34 -29.05
CA ASN A 29 0.13 24.12 -28.26
C ASN A 29 -0.70 23.08 -29.03
N ASN A 30 -0.08 22.39 -29.98
CA ASN A 30 -0.56 21.07 -30.39
C ASN A 30 -0.29 20.13 -29.21
N VAL A 31 -1.21 20.12 -28.24
CA VAL A 31 -1.31 19.04 -27.27
C VAL A 31 -1.76 17.82 -28.06
N TYR A 32 -0.80 17.10 -28.63
CA TYR A 32 -1.02 15.72 -29.02
C TYR A 32 -1.23 14.94 -27.73
N SER A 33 -2.47 14.88 -27.26
CA SER A 33 -2.86 13.98 -26.20
C SER A 33 -2.71 12.57 -26.76
N LYS A 34 -1.58 11.94 -26.45
CA LYS A 34 -1.41 10.49 -26.60
C LYS A 34 -2.66 9.84 -25.98
N PRO A 35 -3.39 8.97 -26.69
CA PRO A 35 -4.51 8.27 -26.08
C PRO A 35 -3.96 7.56 -24.84
N GLU A 36 -4.45 7.97 -23.68
CA GLU A 36 -4.15 7.32 -22.42
C GLU A 36 -4.54 5.85 -22.62
N PRO A 37 -3.64 4.88 -22.40
CA PRO A 37 -4.03 3.49 -22.50
C PRO A 37 -5.18 3.30 -21.53
N THR A 38 -6.37 2.97 -22.05
CA THR A 38 -7.53 2.62 -21.25
C THR A 38 -7.06 1.52 -20.30
N GLN A 39 -6.83 1.87 -19.04
CA GLN A 39 -6.49 0.89 -18.03
C GLN A 39 -7.69 -0.04 -17.96
N LEU A 40 -7.55 -1.24 -18.52
CA LEU A 40 -8.48 -2.34 -18.32
C LEU A 40 -8.54 -2.54 -16.82
N THR A 41 -9.54 -1.92 -16.19
CA THR A 41 -9.77 -2.06 -14.77
C THR A 41 -10.28 -3.48 -14.59
N THR A 42 -9.37 -4.37 -14.20
CA THR A 42 -9.73 -5.73 -13.85
C THR A 42 -10.88 -5.66 -12.83
N PRO A 43 -12.01 -6.36 -13.07
CA PRO A 43 -13.11 -6.35 -12.13
C PRO A 43 -12.62 -6.81 -10.75
N GLN A 44 -13.10 -6.18 -9.68
CA GLN A 44 -12.63 -6.42 -8.31
C GLN A 44 -13.79 -6.76 -7.39
N LYS A 45 -13.52 -7.65 -6.44
CA LYS A 45 -14.48 -8.04 -5.39
C LYS A 45 -13.80 -8.00 -4.03
N GLU A 46 -14.33 -7.19 -3.12
CA GLU A 46 -13.89 -7.20 -1.73
C GLU A 46 -14.49 -8.41 -0.98
N ILE A 47 -13.68 -9.05 -0.15
CA ILE A 47 -14.08 -10.17 0.72
C ILE A 47 -13.65 -9.92 2.16
N SER A 48 -14.37 -10.50 3.13
CA SER A 48 -14.06 -10.36 4.54
C SER A 48 -12.79 -11.12 4.94
N ILE A 49 -12.12 -10.61 5.98
CA ILE A 49 -11.04 -11.29 6.68
C ILE A 49 -11.48 -11.52 8.12
N ASP A 50 -11.70 -12.78 8.49
CA ASP A 50 -12.06 -13.18 9.84
C ASP A 50 -10.79 -13.46 10.64
N PHE A 51 -10.54 -12.64 11.67
CA PHE A 51 -9.40 -12.85 12.55
C PHE A 51 -9.68 -13.93 13.60
N VAL A 52 -8.93 -15.04 13.52
CA VAL A 52 -9.01 -16.15 14.47
C VAL A 52 -8.06 -15.87 15.64
N LYS A 53 -8.63 -15.33 16.72
CA LYS A 53 -7.91 -15.03 17.97
C LYS A 53 -7.34 -16.32 18.58
N GLU A 54 -6.16 -16.21 19.16
CA GLU A 54 -5.51 -17.29 19.92
C GLU A 54 -5.08 -16.77 21.28
N ALA A 55 -5.35 -17.54 22.34
CA ALA A 55 -5.02 -17.14 23.70
C ALA A 55 -3.50 -16.94 23.86
N GLY A 56 -3.12 -15.86 24.53
CA GLY A 56 -1.71 -15.49 24.72
C GLY A 56 -1.00 -14.98 23.47
N CYS A 57 -1.68 -14.81 22.33
CA CYS A 57 -1.09 -14.19 21.15
C CYS A 57 -0.81 -12.70 21.40
N PRO A 58 0.42 -12.21 21.19
CA PRO A 58 0.77 -10.81 21.46
C PRO A 58 0.30 -9.85 20.36
N ILE A 59 -0.26 -10.35 19.26
CA ILE A 59 -0.71 -9.55 18.12
C ILE A 59 -2.23 -9.62 18.01
N ILE A 60 -2.86 -8.46 17.87
CA ILE A 60 -4.28 -8.33 17.55
C ILE A 60 -4.43 -7.60 16.21
N THR A 61 -5.50 -7.89 15.47
CA THR A 61 -5.85 -7.13 14.26
C THR A 61 -6.60 -5.85 14.62
N THR A 62 -6.42 -4.82 13.81
CA THR A 62 -7.25 -3.61 13.85
C THR A 62 -8.17 -3.60 12.63
N ASP A 63 -9.47 -3.54 12.88
CA ASP A 63 -10.49 -3.83 11.85
C ASP A 63 -10.62 -2.69 10.83
N SER A 64 -10.17 -1.48 11.17
CA SER A 64 -10.40 -0.27 10.36
C SER A 64 -9.85 -0.32 8.94
N THR A 65 -8.87 -1.19 8.66
CA THR A 65 -8.17 -1.26 7.37
C THR A 65 -7.79 -2.68 6.95
N THR A 66 -8.22 -3.70 7.69
CA THR A 66 -7.98 -5.10 7.36
C THR A 66 -9.02 -5.56 6.35
N ARG A 67 -8.59 -5.89 5.13
CA ARG A 67 -9.48 -6.29 4.01
C ARG A 67 -8.74 -7.07 2.95
N ALA A 68 -9.47 -7.83 2.14
CA ALA A 68 -8.92 -8.49 0.96
C ALA A 68 -9.73 -8.16 -0.29
N ILE A 69 -9.03 -7.88 -1.38
CA ILE A 69 -9.62 -7.54 -2.68
C ILE A 69 -9.20 -8.62 -3.66
N LEU A 70 -10.16 -9.34 -4.22
CA LEU A 70 -9.97 -10.31 -5.30
C LEU A 70 -9.97 -9.57 -6.63
N ASP A 71 -8.93 -9.80 -7.42
CA ASP A 71 -8.87 -9.37 -8.82
C ASP A 71 -9.48 -10.50 -9.67
N LEU A 72 -10.56 -10.20 -10.39
CA LEU A 72 -11.35 -11.15 -11.16
C LEU A 72 -10.94 -11.17 -12.62
N ASP A 73 -10.94 -12.34 -13.24
CA ASP A 73 -10.76 -12.45 -14.69
C ASP A 73 -12.01 -11.95 -15.46
N PRO A 74 -11.96 -11.88 -16.81
CA PRO A 74 -13.11 -11.47 -17.62
C PRO A 74 -14.36 -12.34 -17.48
N PHE A 75 -14.23 -13.55 -16.91
CA PHE A 75 -15.33 -14.48 -16.65
C PHE A 75 -15.83 -14.41 -15.21
N GLY A 76 -15.27 -13.49 -14.40
CA GLY A 76 -15.66 -13.26 -13.01
C GLY A 76 -14.99 -14.19 -11.99
N ALA A 77 -14.04 -15.02 -12.41
CA ALA A 77 -13.31 -15.92 -11.50
C ALA A 77 -12.14 -15.18 -10.81
N PRO A 78 -11.96 -15.34 -9.49
CA PRO A 78 -10.79 -14.84 -8.77
C PRO A 78 -9.47 -15.35 -9.36
N LYS A 79 -8.57 -14.43 -9.71
CA LYS A 79 -7.23 -14.75 -10.22
C LYS A 79 -6.15 -14.49 -9.16
N ASP A 80 -6.16 -13.27 -8.64
CA ASP A 80 -5.21 -12.78 -7.65
C ASP A 80 -5.97 -12.16 -6.46
N ALA A 81 -5.28 -11.99 -5.33
CA ALA A 81 -5.81 -11.33 -4.15
C ALA A 81 -4.83 -10.27 -3.63
N ARG A 82 -5.31 -9.06 -3.35
CA ARG A 82 -4.58 -8.03 -2.61
C ARG A 82 -5.07 -8.03 -1.17
N ILE A 83 -4.19 -8.41 -0.25
CA ILE A 83 -4.51 -8.62 1.16
C ILE A 83 -3.88 -7.49 1.95
N TYR A 84 -4.69 -6.79 2.74
CA TYR A 84 -4.30 -5.71 3.62
C TYR A 84 -4.59 -6.16 5.05
N ILE A 85 -3.58 -6.17 5.91
CA ILE A 85 -3.74 -6.52 7.33
C ILE A 85 -3.20 -5.37 8.16
N SER A 86 -4.01 -4.89 9.09
CA SER A 86 -3.60 -3.94 10.11
C SER A 86 -3.59 -4.63 11.45
N PHE A 87 -2.51 -4.43 12.20
CA PHE A 87 -2.27 -5.17 13.43
C PHE A 87 -1.50 -4.34 14.45
N LYS A 88 -1.70 -4.68 15.72
CA LYS A 88 -1.17 -3.98 16.88
C LYS A 88 -0.41 -4.95 17.78
N ASN A 89 0.70 -4.49 18.35
CA ASN A 89 1.37 -5.17 19.44
C ASN A 89 0.61 -4.94 20.75
N ASN A 90 -0.01 -6.00 21.28
CA ASN A 90 -0.75 -6.00 22.55
C ASN A 90 0.08 -6.58 23.71
N SER A 91 1.39 -6.73 23.54
CA SER A 91 2.30 -7.15 24.60
C SER A 91 3.13 -5.98 25.13
N GLU A 92 3.76 -6.19 26.28
CA GLU A 92 4.72 -5.24 26.88
C GLU A 92 6.11 -5.32 26.25
N ARG A 93 6.34 -6.28 25.34
CA ARG A 93 7.64 -6.50 24.70
C ARG A 93 7.66 -5.94 23.28
N PRO A 94 8.76 -5.30 22.84
CA PRO A 94 8.92 -4.95 21.44
C PRO A 94 8.91 -6.18 20.53
N VAL A 95 8.13 -6.13 19.46
CA VAL A 95 8.07 -7.15 18.40
C VAL A 95 9.00 -6.76 17.26
N ALA A 96 9.73 -7.71 16.69
CA ALA A 96 10.63 -7.52 15.56
C ALA A 96 10.10 -8.12 14.24
N ALA A 97 9.28 -9.18 14.33
CA ALA A 97 8.65 -9.77 13.15
C ALA A 97 7.38 -10.55 13.51
N VAL A 98 6.45 -10.61 12.55
CA VAL A 98 5.21 -11.38 12.66
C VAL A 98 5.03 -12.24 11.41
N LYS A 99 4.55 -13.47 11.60
CA LYS A 99 4.13 -14.37 10.52
C LYS A 99 2.66 -14.71 10.68
N PHE A 100 1.91 -14.51 9.62
CA PHE A 100 0.49 -14.82 9.49
C PHE A 100 0.27 -16.04 8.59
N ARG A 101 -0.85 -16.71 8.83
CA ARG A 101 -1.46 -17.68 7.92
C ARG A 101 -2.85 -17.19 7.57
N LEU A 102 -3.13 -17.17 6.28
CA LEU A 102 -4.42 -16.88 5.71
C LEU A 102 -4.95 -18.16 5.06
N ARG A 103 -6.19 -18.53 5.38
CA ARG A 103 -6.88 -19.62 4.69
C ARG A 103 -8.02 -19.05 3.86
N TYR A 104 -8.04 -19.38 2.58
CA TYR A 104 -9.18 -19.09 1.71
C TYR A 104 -10.30 -20.06 2.06
N VAL A 105 -11.52 -19.55 2.24
CA VAL A 105 -12.67 -20.39 2.59
C VAL A 105 -13.85 -20.14 1.65
N ASN A 106 -14.59 -21.20 1.36
CA ASN A 106 -15.86 -21.09 0.63
C ASN A 106 -17.00 -20.67 1.56
N ALA A 107 -18.19 -20.48 0.98
CA ALA A 107 -19.39 -20.07 1.72
C ALA A 107 -19.84 -21.09 2.78
N ARG A 108 -19.38 -22.35 2.69
CA ARG A 108 -19.62 -23.40 3.70
C ARG A 108 -18.57 -23.41 4.81
N GLY A 109 -17.54 -22.56 4.71
CA GLY A 109 -16.45 -22.46 5.65
C GLY A 109 -15.33 -23.49 5.45
N GLU A 110 -15.35 -24.24 4.35
CA GLU A 110 -14.33 -25.25 3.99
C GLU A 110 -13.06 -24.55 3.50
N ASP A 111 -11.90 -25.13 3.83
CA ASP A 111 -10.60 -24.58 3.46
C ASP A 111 -10.27 -24.90 2.00
N LEU A 112 -10.05 -23.86 1.18
CA LEU A 112 -9.74 -23.97 -0.25
C LEU A 112 -8.25 -23.80 -0.56
N GLY A 113 -7.48 -23.29 0.39
CA GLY A 113 -6.07 -23.01 0.20
C GLY A 113 -5.47 -22.22 1.35
N THR A 114 -4.14 -22.21 1.42
CA THR A 114 -3.39 -21.49 2.45
C THR A 114 -2.39 -20.54 1.82
N PHE A 115 -2.27 -19.35 2.39
CA PHE A 115 -1.29 -18.34 2.06
C PHE A 115 -0.54 -17.91 3.33
N HIS A 116 0.77 -17.75 3.23
CA HIS A 116 1.60 -17.29 4.34
C HIS A 116 2.12 -15.89 4.06
N ALA A 117 1.94 -15.02 5.05
CA ALA A 117 2.41 -13.64 5.00
C ALA A 117 3.39 -13.44 6.16
N ALA A 118 4.53 -12.82 5.89
CA ALA A 118 5.48 -12.42 6.93
C ALA A 118 5.77 -10.93 6.80
N GLN A 119 6.04 -10.29 7.93
CA GLN A 119 6.47 -8.90 7.99
C GLN A 119 7.50 -8.74 9.09
N ALA A 120 8.70 -8.29 8.71
CA ALA A 120 9.71 -7.81 9.64
C ALA A 120 9.44 -6.32 9.89
N VAL A 121 9.12 -5.97 11.13
CA VAL A 121 8.81 -4.60 11.55
C VAL A 121 9.02 -4.51 13.06
N ILE A 122 9.70 -3.45 13.49
CA ILE A 122 9.88 -3.16 14.91
C ILE A 122 8.63 -2.46 15.43
N LEU A 123 7.92 -3.09 16.35
CA LEU A 123 6.71 -2.56 16.99
C LEU A 123 6.90 -2.51 18.50
N GLY A 124 6.97 -1.30 19.05
CA GLY A 124 6.88 -1.10 20.49
C GLY A 124 5.53 -1.57 21.06
N PRO A 125 5.43 -1.69 22.39
CA PRO A 125 4.17 -1.97 23.06
C PRO A 125 3.07 -0.99 22.64
N GLY A 126 1.91 -1.50 22.24
CA GLY A 126 0.78 -0.69 21.79
C GLY A 126 0.91 -0.09 20.37
N ALA A 127 2.03 -0.24 19.69
CA ALA A 127 2.22 0.28 18.34
C ALA A 127 1.45 -0.53 17.28
N GLU A 128 1.06 0.13 16.19
CA GLU A 128 0.37 -0.47 15.06
C GLU A 128 1.24 -0.50 13.81
N ALA A 129 1.05 -1.52 12.99
CA ALA A 129 1.58 -1.62 11.63
C ALA A 129 0.51 -2.07 10.66
N ARG A 130 0.84 -1.89 9.37
CA ARG A 130 0.05 -2.40 8.26
C ARG A 130 0.97 -3.16 7.31
N GLY A 131 0.43 -4.22 6.72
CA GLY A 131 1.10 -4.97 5.68
C GLY A 131 0.19 -5.16 4.48
N LYS A 132 0.82 -5.25 3.30
CA LYS A 132 0.16 -5.54 2.04
C LYS A 132 0.84 -6.73 1.39
N TRP A 133 0.06 -7.73 1.00
CA TRP A 133 0.54 -8.91 0.28
C TRP A 133 -0.30 -9.18 -0.95
N LYS A 134 0.30 -9.92 -1.90
CA LYS A 134 -0.39 -10.45 -3.07
C LYS A 134 -0.46 -11.97 -2.96
N GLY A 135 -1.68 -12.50 -2.93
CA GLY A 135 -1.97 -13.91 -3.16
C GLY A 135 -2.22 -14.17 -4.65
N ASN A 136 -1.78 -15.31 -5.15
CA ASN A 136 -1.99 -15.72 -6.54
C ASN A 136 -2.70 -17.08 -6.55
N ARG A 137 -3.33 -17.44 -7.68
CA ARG A 137 -4.01 -18.73 -7.88
C ARG A 137 -5.12 -18.96 -6.85
N ILE A 138 -6.01 -17.99 -6.74
CA ILE A 138 -7.13 -18.04 -5.80
C ILE A 138 -8.17 -19.04 -6.30
N HIS A 139 -8.71 -19.87 -5.39
CA HIS A 139 -9.76 -20.82 -5.77
C HIS A 139 -11.05 -20.06 -6.15
N PRO A 140 -11.77 -20.45 -7.22
CA PRO A 140 -12.95 -19.71 -7.69
C PRO A 140 -14.03 -19.50 -6.63
N ASP A 141 -14.26 -20.52 -5.79
CA ASP A 141 -15.28 -20.50 -4.73
C ASP A 141 -14.88 -19.71 -3.48
N THR A 142 -13.77 -18.97 -3.52
CA THR A 142 -13.31 -18.16 -2.38
C THR A 142 -14.33 -17.07 -2.05
N SER A 143 -14.82 -17.10 -0.81
CA SER A 143 -15.81 -16.14 -0.31
C SER A 143 -15.28 -15.27 0.83
N ALA A 144 -14.32 -15.78 1.61
CA ALA A 144 -13.72 -15.09 2.74
C ALA A 144 -12.30 -15.61 3.01
N LEU A 145 -11.60 -14.94 3.92
CA LEU A 145 -10.29 -15.32 4.42
C LEU A 145 -10.32 -15.50 5.94
N LYS A 146 -9.74 -16.58 6.45
CA LYS A 146 -9.45 -16.74 7.88
C LYS A 146 -8.00 -16.37 8.16
N LEU A 147 -7.78 -15.35 8.96
CA LEU A 147 -6.45 -14.86 9.35
C LEU A 147 -6.06 -15.39 10.73
N ARG A 148 -4.84 -15.93 10.85
CA ARG A 148 -4.25 -16.35 12.13
C ARG A 148 -2.79 -15.88 12.21
N VAL A 149 -2.34 -15.51 13.40
CA VAL A 149 -0.91 -15.29 13.69
C VAL A 149 -0.28 -16.65 13.99
N LEU A 150 0.78 -17.01 13.27
CA LEU A 150 1.50 -18.26 13.50
C LEU A 150 2.72 -18.10 14.40
N GLN A 151 3.42 -16.97 14.27
CA GLN A 151 4.69 -16.75 14.94
C GLN A 151 4.92 -15.26 15.15
N VAL A 152 5.48 -14.92 16.31
CA VAL A 152 5.88 -13.56 16.64
C VAL A 152 7.28 -13.63 17.23
N ARG A 153 8.22 -12.90 16.63
CA ARG A 153 9.58 -12.73 17.15
C ARG A 153 9.66 -11.41 17.89
N TYR A 154 10.13 -11.45 19.12
CA TYR A 154 10.41 -10.27 19.93
C TYR A 154 11.82 -9.75 19.64
N SER A 155 12.06 -8.47 19.94
CA SER A 155 13.36 -7.83 19.71
C SER A 155 14.47 -8.36 20.63
N ASP A 156 14.11 -8.99 21.75
CA ASP A 156 15.03 -9.66 22.68
C ASP A 156 15.46 -11.07 22.20
N GLY A 157 14.97 -11.52 21.04
CA GLY A 157 15.24 -12.83 20.48
C GLY A 157 14.27 -13.92 20.94
N ALA A 158 13.41 -13.65 21.91
CA ALA A 158 12.35 -14.59 22.30
C ALA A 158 11.31 -14.75 21.17
N GLN A 159 10.57 -15.85 21.20
CA GLN A 159 9.59 -16.16 20.18
C GLN A 159 8.32 -16.74 20.79
N TRP A 160 7.17 -16.21 20.36
CA TRP A 160 5.87 -16.83 20.55
C TRP A 160 5.50 -17.63 19.29
N ASN A 161 4.94 -18.82 19.48
CA ASN A 161 4.45 -19.68 18.41
C ASN A 161 3.00 -20.07 18.69
N SER A 162 2.18 -20.08 17.64
CA SER A 162 0.84 -20.64 17.68
C SER A 162 0.91 -22.15 17.88
N VAL A 163 -0.06 -22.73 18.60
CA VAL A 163 -0.24 -24.20 18.67
C VAL A 163 -0.54 -24.81 17.30
N LYS A 164 -0.94 -24.01 16.31
CA LYS A 164 -1.15 -24.43 14.92
C LYS A 164 0.03 -24.09 14.00
N ALA A 165 1.18 -23.71 14.57
CA ALA A 165 2.40 -23.43 13.81
C ALA A 165 3.05 -24.69 13.21
N GLU A 166 2.74 -25.89 13.72
CA GLU A 166 3.30 -27.16 13.19
C GLU A 166 2.88 -27.46 11.75
N ALA A 167 1.84 -26.81 11.23
CA ALA A 167 1.43 -26.89 9.83
C ALA A 167 2.35 -26.10 8.86
N LEU A 168 3.56 -25.75 9.30
CA LEU A 168 4.60 -25.07 8.50
C LEU A 168 5.74 -26.00 8.05
N LYS A 169 5.72 -27.27 8.46
CA LYS A 169 6.68 -28.29 8.02
C LYS A 169 6.21 -29.00 6.77
#